data_AF-A0A0S2KKL8-F1
#
_entry.id   AF-A0A0S2KKL8-F1
#
_cell.length_a   1.000
_cell.length_b   1.000
_cell.length_c   1.000
_cell.angle_alpha   90.00
_cell.angle_beta   90.00
_cell.angle_gamma   90.00
#
_symmetry.space_group_name_H-M   'P 1'
#
loop_
_entity.id
_entity.type
_entity.pdbx_description
1 polymer ?
#
loop_
_entity_poly.entity_id
_entity_poly.type
_entity_poly.pdbx_seq_one_letter_code
_entity_poly.pdbx_strand_id
1 'polypeptide(L)'
;MKKKFKGMLLLIATLLPTVMFGQSGDFTCTANGVTWKCWTNGSTATIKGEVLGATSFTGELNIPTTVNDGTNNYPVQSIDGAFINYTGITKLTIPEGIRFITRGAFYNCTGLSGELVLPSSIVQLYGGGPGGGVFSNCTNLEAVKIINTNSATFVQPFSNCDNLRYIDLKSSNGGAAPYGKWSRIMGFTPYEKVANHTLVYLSDGMGSLCDLNEENIIHKDKCKVFKVYDAYSYRIPYAFTAETAQCDRVFSNTSGKSVSTLFLPYPTDLPNGMQAYELVKKDLSIGTSKAFYFRALPTGTRLEANKPYLVRITDGTAHTLPVMTNVEVPVSPAGYTTETLATDDGDWAFCGTTERIDSAAATAKKAYYLSGNKWYPVQNGIANDYIAPFRCFVYSKSGTAPAKGFTMVFDNESGTTDIRQLENDTETDLKSNMHRIYTLDGRYVGTDYNALPGGEMYIINGKKFYKF
;
A
#
# COMPACT_ATOMS: atom_id res chain seq x y z
N MET A 1 26.42 93.42 -40.96
CA MET A 1 25.07 92.89 -41.24
C MET A 1 24.99 91.43 -40.80
N LYS A 2 24.17 91.12 -39.80
CA LYS A 2 23.92 89.77 -39.28
C LYS A 2 23.04 88.99 -40.27
N LYS A 3 23.51 87.89 -40.86
CA LYS A 3 22.65 86.88 -41.50
C LYS A 3 22.66 85.62 -40.62
N LYS A 4 21.53 85.34 -39.99
CA LYS A 4 21.29 84.19 -39.12
C LYS A 4 21.26 82.92 -39.98
N PHE A 5 22.18 81.99 -39.70
CA PHE A 5 22.15 80.62 -40.19
C PHE A 5 21.04 79.89 -39.41
N LYS A 6 19.93 79.54 -40.05
CA LYS A 6 18.93 78.63 -39.48
C LYS A 6 19.45 77.20 -39.64
N GLY A 7 20.23 76.74 -38.67
CA GLY A 7 20.60 75.34 -38.53
C GLY A 7 19.39 74.53 -38.11
N MET A 8 18.96 73.64 -38.99
CA MET A 8 17.95 72.62 -38.77
C MET A 8 18.52 71.58 -37.79
N LEU A 9 18.10 71.62 -36.53
CA LEU A 9 18.45 70.60 -35.53
C LEU A 9 17.56 69.39 -35.79
N LEU A 10 18.04 68.43 -36.59
CA LEU A 10 17.41 67.12 -36.72
C LEU A 10 17.75 66.32 -35.44
N LEU A 11 16.80 66.26 -34.50
CA LEU A 11 16.92 65.46 -33.29
C LEU A 11 16.72 63.99 -33.69
N ILE A 12 17.80 63.29 -34.07
CA ILE A 12 17.79 61.84 -34.25
C ILE A 12 17.79 61.25 -32.83
N ALA A 13 16.60 61.02 -32.28
CA ALA A 13 16.41 60.18 -31.12
C ALA A 13 16.73 58.73 -31.55
N THR A 14 17.98 58.31 -31.38
CA THR A 14 18.33 56.89 -31.45
C THR A 14 17.65 56.21 -30.27
N LEU A 15 16.45 55.64 -30.49
CA LEU A 15 15.97 54.52 -29.69
C LEU A 15 16.97 53.39 -29.89
N LEU A 16 18.00 53.37 -29.05
CA LEU A 16 18.70 52.12 -28.75
C LEU A 16 17.60 51.16 -28.26
N PRO A 17 17.44 49.96 -28.84
CA PRO A 17 16.67 48.94 -28.17
C PRO A 17 17.35 48.76 -26.82
N THR A 18 16.71 49.23 -25.75
CA THR A 18 17.09 48.86 -24.40
C THR A 18 17.00 47.36 -24.39
N VAL A 19 18.14 46.70 -24.51
CA VAL A 19 18.27 45.29 -24.21
C VAL A 19 17.87 45.23 -22.75
N MET A 20 16.61 44.86 -22.48
CA MET A 20 16.12 44.66 -21.13
C MET A 20 16.88 43.45 -20.60
N PHE A 21 18.03 43.70 -20.00
CA PHE A 21 18.66 42.70 -19.15
C PHE A 21 17.63 42.32 -18.11
N GLY A 22 17.27 41.03 -18.01
CA GLY A 22 16.30 40.59 -17.03
C GLY A 22 16.76 41.04 -15.65
N GLN A 23 15.90 41.75 -14.94
CA GLN A 23 16.18 42.23 -13.59
C GLN A 23 16.38 41.00 -12.70
N SER A 24 17.50 40.92 -11.98
CA SER A 24 17.67 39.92 -10.91
C SER A 24 17.04 40.44 -9.63
N GLY A 25 16.28 39.61 -8.92
CA GLY A 25 15.67 40.03 -7.66
C GLY A 25 14.53 39.14 -7.20
N ASP A 26 14.06 39.42 -5.99
CA ASP A 26 12.89 38.79 -5.41
C ASP A 26 11.61 39.41 -5.95
N PHE A 27 10.59 38.59 -6.19
CA PHE A 27 9.26 39.03 -6.56
C PHE A 27 8.21 38.04 -6.06
N THR A 28 6.96 38.47 -6.06
CA THR A 28 5.81 37.60 -5.79
C THR A 28 4.93 37.50 -7.03
N CYS A 29 4.35 36.32 -7.24
CA CYS A 29 3.46 36.08 -8.36
C CYS A 29 2.43 35.02 -8.01
N THR A 30 1.26 35.06 -8.66
CA THR A 30 0.26 33.99 -8.51
C THR A 30 0.29 33.08 -9.73
N ALA A 31 0.43 31.78 -9.48
CA ALA A 31 0.37 30.73 -10.50
C ALA A 31 -0.17 29.44 -9.88
N ASN A 32 -0.91 28.63 -10.63
CA ASN A 32 -1.52 27.39 -10.14
C ASN A 32 -2.33 27.56 -8.84
N GLY A 33 -2.99 28.71 -8.67
CA GLY A 33 -3.81 29.00 -7.49
C GLY A 33 -3.03 29.34 -6.21
N VAL A 34 -1.70 29.44 -6.27
CA VAL A 34 -0.81 29.77 -5.14
C VAL A 34 -0.08 31.07 -5.43
N THR A 35 0.11 31.88 -4.39
CA THR A 35 0.97 33.07 -4.46
C THR A 35 2.38 32.71 -3.97
N TRP A 36 3.33 32.74 -4.90
CA TRP A 36 4.69 32.27 -4.71
C TRP A 36 5.63 33.39 -4.29
N LYS A 37 6.66 33.04 -3.52
CA LYS A 37 7.86 33.84 -3.29
C LYS A 37 8.94 33.32 -4.24
N CYS A 38 9.39 34.18 -5.15
CA CYS A 38 10.28 33.82 -6.24
C CYS A 38 11.54 34.69 -6.22
N TRP A 39 12.64 34.15 -6.72
CA TRP A 39 13.84 34.91 -7.07
C TRP A 39 14.19 34.63 -8.53
N THR A 40 14.58 35.66 -9.29
CA THR A 40 15.07 35.52 -10.67
C THR A 40 16.51 35.98 -10.81
N ASN A 41 17.27 35.31 -11.68
CA ASN A 41 18.60 35.75 -12.14
C ASN A 41 18.53 36.58 -13.43
N GLY A 42 17.32 36.95 -13.88
CA GLY A 42 17.08 37.63 -15.15
C GLY A 42 16.80 36.69 -16.34
N SER A 43 16.82 35.36 -16.15
CA SER A 43 16.52 34.40 -17.21
C SER A 43 15.66 33.22 -16.75
N THR A 44 15.82 32.80 -15.51
CA THR A 44 15.10 31.68 -14.89
C THR A 44 14.66 32.05 -13.49
N ALA A 45 13.61 31.41 -13.00
CA ALA A 45 13.13 31.61 -11.63
C ALA A 45 13.47 30.44 -10.71
N THR A 46 13.64 30.79 -9.43
CA THR A 46 13.77 29.91 -8.28
C THR A 46 12.56 30.12 -7.37
N ILE A 47 11.86 29.04 -7.04
CA ILE A 47 10.83 29.06 -5.99
C ILE A 47 11.51 29.05 -4.62
N LYS A 48 11.16 30.03 -3.78
CA LYS A 48 11.67 30.22 -2.43
C LYS A 48 10.60 30.00 -1.35
N GLY A 49 9.38 29.69 -1.74
CA GLY A 49 8.27 29.35 -0.87
C GLY A 49 6.95 29.89 -1.41
N GLU A 50 5.94 29.90 -0.55
CA GLU A 50 4.66 30.56 -0.81
C GLU A 50 4.32 31.56 0.32
N VAL A 51 3.25 32.35 0.13
CA VAL A 51 2.94 33.49 1.00
C VAL A 51 2.25 33.12 2.30
N LEU A 52 1.38 32.09 2.34
CA LEU A 52 0.59 31.71 3.52
C LEU A 52 1.46 31.23 4.69
N GLY A 53 2.58 30.57 4.39
CA GLY A 53 3.46 29.93 5.35
C GLY A 53 3.10 28.48 5.69
N ALA A 54 4.08 27.77 6.25
CA ALA A 54 4.03 26.34 6.55
C ALA A 54 2.84 25.90 7.43
N THR A 55 2.40 26.77 8.35
CA THR A 55 1.31 26.49 9.29
C THR A 55 -0.08 26.66 8.69
N SER A 56 -0.18 27.33 7.54
CA SER A 56 -1.46 27.76 6.96
C SER A 56 -1.74 27.15 5.60
N PHE A 57 -0.70 26.86 4.81
CA PHE A 57 -0.87 26.18 3.53
C PHE A 57 -1.33 24.73 3.74
N THR A 58 -2.42 24.33 3.07
CA THR A 58 -2.89 22.94 3.05
C THR A 58 -3.35 22.53 1.65
N GLY A 59 -3.27 21.23 1.35
CA GLY A 59 -3.75 20.66 0.09
C GLY A 59 -2.64 20.37 -0.93
N GLU A 60 -3.02 20.31 -2.21
CA GLU A 60 -2.10 19.97 -3.29
C GLU A 60 -1.17 21.14 -3.64
N LEU A 61 0.13 20.88 -3.75
CA LEU A 61 1.14 21.83 -4.18
C LEU A 61 1.59 21.52 -5.62
N ASN A 62 1.12 22.33 -6.56
CA ASN A 62 1.45 22.18 -7.99
C ASN A 62 2.48 23.25 -8.40
N ILE A 63 3.77 22.87 -8.45
CA ILE A 63 4.84 23.79 -8.81
C ILE A 63 4.64 24.31 -10.25
N PRO A 64 4.68 25.63 -10.49
CA PRO A 64 4.50 26.19 -11.84
C PRO A 64 5.73 25.94 -12.72
N THR A 65 5.50 25.73 -14.02
CA THR A 65 6.59 25.66 -15.02
C THR A 65 7.13 27.04 -15.38
N THR A 66 6.35 28.10 -15.17
CA THR A 66 6.70 29.49 -15.51
C THR A 66 6.05 30.43 -14.51
N VAL A 67 6.77 31.50 -14.15
CA VAL A 67 6.29 32.57 -13.27
C VAL A 67 6.53 33.93 -13.91
N ASN A 68 5.71 34.92 -13.56
CA ASN A 68 5.74 36.26 -14.16
C ASN A 68 5.92 37.33 -13.07
N ASP A 69 6.87 38.26 -13.25
CA ASP A 69 7.16 39.35 -12.30
C ASP A 69 6.33 40.63 -12.52
N GLY A 70 5.31 40.56 -13.38
CA GLY A 70 4.51 41.67 -13.90
C GLY A 70 4.97 42.17 -15.28
N THR A 71 6.19 41.81 -15.71
CA THR A 71 6.79 42.26 -16.97
C THR A 71 7.25 41.10 -17.84
N ASN A 72 8.02 40.17 -17.27
CA ASN A 72 8.68 39.08 -17.96
C ASN A 72 8.22 37.73 -17.44
N ASN A 73 8.24 36.73 -18.32
CA ASN A 73 8.01 35.32 -17.97
C ASN A 73 9.34 34.61 -17.77
N TYR A 74 9.49 33.90 -16.65
CA TYR A 74 10.67 33.11 -16.34
C TYR A 74 10.31 31.63 -16.20
N PRO A 75 10.96 30.72 -16.93
CA PRO A 75 10.85 29.30 -16.65
C PRO A 75 11.39 29.00 -15.25
N VAL A 76 10.65 28.21 -14.49
CA VAL A 76 11.08 27.77 -13.17
C VAL A 76 12.06 26.62 -13.34
N GLN A 77 13.27 26.76 -12.81
CA GLN A 77 14.30 25.71 -12.87
C GLN A 77 14.75 25.23 -11.50
N SER A 78 14.42 25.94 -10.43
CA SER A 78 14.95 25.66 -9.10
C SER A 78 13.90 25.80 -8.01
N ILE A 79 14.01 24.96 -6.98
CA ILE A 79 13.27 25.06 -5.72
C ILE A 79 14.30 25.01 -4.59
N ASP A 80 14.40 26.07 -3.79
CA ASP A 80 15.50 26.19 -2.83
C ASP A 80 15.00 26.54 -1.42
N GLY A 81 15.02 25.55 -0.52
CA GLY A 81 14.62 25.72 0.89
C GLY A 81 13.18 26.19 1.08
N ALA A 82 12.29 25.89 0.14
CA ALA A 82 11.03 26.59 -0.02
C ALA A 82 9.89 26.12 0.90
N PHE A 83 9.81 24.82 1.20
CA PHE A 83 8.66 24.18 1.85
C PHE A 83 9.04 23.38 3.10
N ILE A 84 10.08 23.81 3.81
CA ILE A 84 10.51 23.19 5.08
C ILE A 84 9.35 23.24 6.10
N ASN A 85 9.01 22.11 6.71
CA ASN A 85 7.95 21.91 7.71
C ASN A 85 6.51 22.18 7.21
N TYR A 86 6.25 22.15 5.90
CA TYR A 86 4.89 22.27 5.37
C TYR A 86 4.12 20.96 5.55
N THR A 87 3.60 20.72 6.75
CA THR A 87 2.88 19.49 7.10
C THR A 87 1.47 19.41 6.51
N GLY A 88 0.93 20.52 6.00
CA GLY A 88 -0.36 20.58 5.33
C GLY A 88 -0.35 20.19 3.84
N ILE A 89 0.81 20.07 3.20
CA ILE A 89 0.91 19.62 1.81
C ILE A 89 0.50 18.16 1.75
N THR A 90 -0.55 17.83 1.01
CA THR A 90 -1.04 16.44 0.89
C THR A 90 -0.51 15.73 -0.35
N LYS A 91 -0.17 16.50 -1.40
CA LYS A 91 0.33 16.03 -2.68
C LYS A 91 1.26 17.07 -3.29
N LEU A 92 2.27 16.60 -4.02
CA LEU A 92 3.25 17.45 -4.69
C LEU A 92 3.37 17.05 -6.16
N THR A 93 3.22 18.03 -7.05
CA THR A 93 3.51 17.87 -8.48
C THR A 93 4.74 18.71 -8.83
N ILE A 94 5.82 18.05 -9.25
CA ILE A 94 7.03 18.69 -9.77
C ILE A 94 7.02 18.51 -11.29
N PRO A 95 6.87 19.59 -12.08
CA PRO A 95 6.80 19.47 -13.52
C PRO A 95 8.19 19.28 -14.16
N GLU A 96 8.20 18.84 -15.41
CA GLU A 96 9.41 18.89 -16.25
C GLU A 96 9.95 20.32 -16.35
N GLY A 97 11.27 20.44 -16.45
CA GLY A 97 12.01 21.71 -16.49
C GLY A 97 12.63 22.11 -15.14
N ILE A 98 12.17 21.54 -14.02
CA ILE A 98 12.83 21.70 -12.72
C ILE A 98 14.15 20.92 -12.74
N ARG A 99 15.27 21.61 -12.47
CA ARG A 99 16.62 21.06 -12.53
C ARG A 99 17.23 20.88 -11.14
N PHE A 100 16.96 21.81 -10.21
CA PHE A 100 17.61 21.83 -8.91
C PHE A 100 16.57 21.88 -7.79
N ILE A 101 16.65 20.95 -6.84
CA ILE A 101 15.89 21.02 -5.59
C ILE A 101 16.89 20.94 -4.44
N THR A 102 17.01 22.03 -3.69
CA THR A 102 18.15 22.24 -2.78
C THR A 102 17.73 22.70 -1.39
N ARG A 103 18.66 22.61 -0.44
CA ARG A 103 18.55 23.08 0.94
C ARG A 103 17.33 22.51 1.68
N GLY A 104 17.09 21.21 1.52
CA GLY A 104 16.00 20.53 2.22
C GLY A 104 14.62 21.06 1.83
N ALA A 105 14.41 21.42 0.55
CA ALA A 105 13.22 22.16 0.11
C ALA A 105 11.87 21.59 0.55
N PHE A 106 11.77 20.29 0.83
CA PHE A 106 10.56 19.62 1.32
C PHE A 106 10.82 18.83 2.62
N TYR A 107 11.81 19.27 3.41
CA TYR A 107 12.14 18.63 4.68
C TYR A 107 10.94 18.69 5.63
N ASN A 108 10.60 17.54 6.23
CA ASN A 108 9.54 17.40 7.21
C ASN A 108 8.14 17.83 6.70
N CYS A 109 7.86 17.62 5.41
CA CYS A 109 6.51 17.69 4.86
C CYS A 109 5.72 16.41 5.19
N THR A 110 5.38 16.21 6.47
CA THR A 110 4.77 14.96 6.95
C THR A 110 3.38 14.67 6.37
N GLY A 111 2.65 15.67 5.85
CA GLY A 111 1.39 15.46 5.15
C GLY A 111 1.54 14.89 3.75
N LEU A 112 2.74 14.98 3.15
CA LEU A 112 2.97 14.54 1.76
C LEU A 112 2.84 13.02 1.70
N SER A 113 1.84 12.55 0.94
CA SER A 113 1.46 11.15 0.88
C SER A 113 1.32 10.63 -0.54
N GLY A 114 1.26 9.31 -0.69
CA GLY A 114 1.15 8.63 -1.99
C GLY A 114 2.48 8.56 -2.75
N GLU A 115 2.38 8.50 -4.08
CA GLU A 115 3.54 8.42 -4.99
C GLU A 115 4.06 9.82 -5.35
N LEU A 116 5.37 10.02 -5.16
CA LEU A 116 6.10 11.17 -5.68
C LEU A 116 6.81 10.80 -6.98
N VAL A 117 6.51 11.52 -8.05
CA VAL A 117 7.23 11.40 -9.32
C VAL A 117 8.26 12.51 -9.43
N LEU A 118 9.53 12.12 -9.56
CA LEU A 118 10.62 13.03 -9.86
C LEU A 118 10.86 13.04 -11.39
N PRO A 119 10.73 14.21 -12.04
CA PRO A 119 10.84 14.33 -13.50
C PRO A 119 12.26 14.13 -14.01
N SER A 120 12.38 13.88 -15.31
CA SER A 120 13.66 13.61 -15.98
C SER A 120 14.62 14.79 -16.05
N SER A 121 14.10 16.01 -15.91
CA SER A 121 14.91 17.22 -15.89
C SER A 121 15.75 17.42 -14.62
N ILE A 122 15.54 16.62 -13.56
CA ILE A 122 16.26 16.79 -12.28
C ILE A 122 17.74 16.46 -12.44
N VAL A 123 18.58 17.44 -12.08
CA VAL A 123 20.05 17.35 -12.06
C VAL A 123 20.58 17.28 -10.62
N GLN A 124 19.85 17.77 -9.63
CA GLN A 124 20.35 17.77 -8.25
C GLN A 124 19.22 17.75 -7.21
N LEU A 125 19.34 16.84 -6.24
CA LEU A 125 18.56 16.79 -5.00
C LEU A 125 19.50 16.86 -3.79
N TYR A 126 19.63 18.06 -3.21
CA TYR A 126 20.67 18.35 -2.22
C TYR A 126 20.12 18.97 -0.92
N GLY A 127 20.39 18.33 0.23
CA GLY A 127 19.91 18.76 1.55
C GLY A 127 20.64 19.94 2.20
N GLY A 128 21.93 20.13 1.91
CA GLY A 128 22.71 21.31 2.33
C GLY A 128 23.10 21.44 3.81
N GLY A 129 22.87 20.45 4.67
CA GLY A 129 23.32 20.51 6.06
C GLY A 129 23.31 19.16 6.78
N PRO A 130 23.84 19.08 8.02
CA PRO A 130 24.03 17.83 8.77
C PRO A 130 22.74 17.13 9.25
N GLY A 131 21.56 17.49 8.72
CA GLY A 131 20.26 17.07 9.28
C GLY A 131 19.19 16.56 8.31
N GLY A 132 19.40 16.54 6.99
CA GLY A 132 18.41 15.94 6.10
C GLY A 132 18.60 16.23 4.62
N GLY A 133 18.21 15.28 3.78
CA GLY A 133 17.98 15.44 2.35
C GLY A 133 16.67 16.18 2.05
N VAL A 134 16.39 16.30 0.75
CA VAL A 134 15.33 17.16 0.21
C VAL A 134 13.92 16.82 0.72
N PHE A 135 13.61 15.54 0.88
CA PHE A 135 12.33 15.00 1.34
C PHE A 135 12.48 14.23 2.66
N SER A 136 13.55 14.48 3.42
CA SER A 136 13.73 13.79 4.70
C SER A 136 12.58 14.06 5.67
N ASN A 137 12.19 13.05 6.44
CA ASN A 137 11.05 13.07 7.34
C ASN A 137 9.68 13.31 6.64
N CYS A 138 9.56 13.11 5.33
CA CYS A 138 8.25 12.97 4.68
C CYS A 138 7.67 11.60 5.02
N THR A 139 7.18 11.44 6.25
CA THR A 139 6.86 10.14 6.85
C THR A 139 5.65 9.46 6.23
N ASN A 140 4.75 10.17 5.55
CA ASN A 140 3.59 9.58 4.87
C ASN A 140 3.83 9.27 3.39
N LEU A 141 5.01 9.55 2.85
CA LEU A 141 5.34 9.26 1.46
C LEU A 141 5.40 7.75 1.24
N GLU A 142 4.64 7.25 0.26
CA GLU A 142 4.44 5.81 0.08
C GLU A 142 5.29 5.22 -1.04
N ALA A 143 5.57 6.01 -2.07
CA ALA A 143 6.37 5.57 -3.21
C ALA A 143 7.13 6.73 -3.84
N VAL A 144 8.28 6.42 -4.45
CA VAL A 144 9.03 7.36 -5.28
C VAL A 144 9.30 6.73 -6.63
N LYS A 145 9.00 7.46 -7.69
CA LYS A 145 9.42 7.12 -9.06
C LYS A 145 10.42 8.15 -9.55
N ILE A 146 11.61 7.71 -9.93
CA ILE A 146 12.64 8.59 -10.46
C ILE A 146 12.82 8.30 -11.94
N ILE A 147 12.41 9.26 -12.78
CA ILE A 147 12.47 9.13 -14.23
C ILE A 147 13.82 9.67 -14.70
N ASN A 148 14.62 8.86 -15.41
CA ASN A 148 15.76 9.28 -16.23
C ASN A 148 16.61 10.45 -15.72
N THR A 149 17.25 10.30 -14.55
CA THR A 149 18.14 11.33 -13.99
C THR A 149 19.58 11.10 -14.41
N ASN A 150 19.93 11.46 -15.65
CA ASN A 150 21.32 11.43 -16.08
C ASN A 150 22.15 12.36 -15.17
N SER A 151 23.13 11.79 -14.46
CA SER A 151 24.11 12.53 -13.64
C SER A 151 23.55 13.30 -12.43
N ALA A 152 22.36 12.96 -11.94
CA ALA A 152 21.84 13.62 -10.76
C ALA A 152 22.64 13.28 -9.50
N THR A 153 22.90 14.31 -8.68
CA THR A 153 23.52 14.13 -7.36
C THR A 153 22.42 14.08 -6.30
N PHE A 154 22.45 13.04 -5.47
CA PHE A 154 21.50 12.82 -4.39
C PHE A 154 22.23 12.88 -3.06
N VAL A 155 21.64 13.55 -2.06
CA VAL A 155 22.15 13.48 -0.68
C VAL A 155 21.01 13.06 0.22
N GLN A 156 20.93 11.76 0.52
CA GLN A 156 19.96 11.16 1.44
C GLN A 156 18.52 11.69 1.23
N PRO A 157 18.03 11.78 -0.02
CA PRO A 157 16.85 12.59 -0.34
C PRO A 157 15.59 12.15 0.39
N PHE A 158 15.50 10.87 0.78
CA PHE A 158 14.33 10.27 1.44
C PHE A 158 14.67 9.65 2.81
N SER A 159 15.67 10.16 3.52
CA SER A 159 15.99 9.62 4.85
C SER A 159 14.81 9.79 5.81
N ASN A 160 14.52 8.76 6.62
CA ASN A 160 13.37 8.73 7.54
C ASN A 160 11.99 8.89 6.86
N CYS A 161 11.87 8.52 5.58
CA CYS A 161 10.57 8.28 4.95
C CYS A 161 10.05 6.89 5.34
N ASP A 162 9.58 6.74 6.57
CA ASP A 162 9.35 5.43 7.20
C ASP A 162 8.16 4.62 6.64
N ASN A 163 7.27 5.22 5.86
CA ASN A 163 6.19 4.51 5.16
C ASN A 163 6.50 4.24 3.67
N LEU A 164 7.72 4.51 3.23
CA LEU A 164 8.12 4.34 1.83
C LEU A 164 8.15 2.85 1.47
N ARG A 165 7.18 2.42 0.66
CA ARG A 165 7.01 1.02 0.24
C ARG A 165 7.98 0.65 -0.87
N TYR A 166 8.17 1.54 -1.84
CA TYR A 166 9.15 1.32 -2.91
C TYR A 166 9.76 2.60 -3.47
N ILE A 167 10.95 2.43 -4.04
CA ILE A 167 11.61 3.37 -4.94
C ILE A 167 11.79 2.68 -6.29
N ASP A 168 11.20 3.26 -7.33
CA ASP A 168 11.32 2.80 -8.72
C ASP A 168 12.39 3.62 -9.47
N LEU A 169 13.51 2.96 -9.76
CA LEU A 169 14.60 3.47 -10.58
C LEU A 169 14.72 2.71 -11.91
N LYS A 170 13.74 1.86 -12.30
CA LYS A 170 13.84 1.04 -13.52
C LYS A 170 13.96 1.87 -14.79
N SER A 171 13.36 3.07 -14.82
CA SER A 171 13.47 4.03 -15.92
C SER A 171 14.64 5.03 -15.77
N SER A 172 15.51 4.84 -14.77
CA SER A 172 16.74 5.63 -14.62
C SER A 172 17.86 5.04 -15.48
N ASN A 173 18.63 5.87 -16.17
CA ASN A 173 19.70 5.42 -17.05
C ASN A 173 21.00 5.03 -16.31
N GLY A 174 20.94 4.70 -15.02
CA GLY A 174 22.07 4.13 -14.28
C GLY A 174 23.33 5.01 -14.32
N GLY A 175 23.20 6.28 -13.90
CA GLY A 175 24.34 7.17 -13.76
C GLY A 175 25.44 6.57 -12.86
N ALA A 176 26.68 7.04 -13.03
CA ALA A 176 27.79 6.60 -12.18
C ALA A 176 27.47 6.86 -10.70
N ALA A 177 27.62 5.84 -9.85
CA ALA A 177 27.58 6.05 -8.40
C ALA A 177 28.69 7.05 -8.03
N PRO A 178 28.41 8.21 -7.40
CA PRO A 178 29.42 9.24 -7.12
C PRO A 178 30.63 8.71 -6.33
N TYR A 179 30.47 7.59 -5.63
CA TYR A 179 31.53 6.91 -4.85
C TYR A 179 31.62 5.40 -5.13
N GLY A 180 31.23 4.96 -6.34
CA GLY A 180 31.52 3.62 -6.84
C GLY A 180 30.60 2.48 -6.37
N LYS A 181 29.68 2.70 -5.42
CA LYS A 181 28.61 1.74 -5.09
C LYS A 181 27.25 2.38 -4.81
N TRP A 182 26.19 1.75 -5.28
CA TRP A 182 24.82 2.03 -4.90
C TRP A 182 24.46 1.19 -3.68
N SER A 183 24.21 1.86 -2.54
CA SER A 183 23.91 1.23 -1.24
C SER A 183 22.99 2.12 -0.39
N ARG A 184 22.35 1.53 0.62
CA ARG A 184 21.63 2.26 1.68
C ARG A 184 22.56 2.96 2.68
N ILE A 185 23.82 2.53 2.78
CA ILE A 185 24.72 2.95 3.86
C ILE A 185 25.55 4.18 3.46
N MET A 186 26.18 4.14 2.29
CA MET A 186 27.01 5.23 1.77
C MET A 186 26.91 5.28 0.25
N GLY A 187 26.98 6.48 -0.33
CA GLY A 187 27.18 6.60 -1.78
C GLY A 187 26.39 7.69 -2.48
N PHE A 188 25.74 8.62 -1.75
CA PHE A 188 25.00 9.71 -2.38
C PHE A 188 23.96 9.18 -3.36
N THR A 189 23.26 8.13 -2.91
CA THR A 189 22.26 7.42 -3.70
C THR A 189 20.86 7.96 -3.39
N PRO A 190 19.89 7.78 -4.29
CA PRO A 190 18.49 8.09 -4.03
C PRO A 190 17.91 7.36 -2.82
N TYR A 191 18.48 6.22 -2.42
CA TYR A 191 17.93 5.38 -1.35
C TYR A 191 18.87 5.26 -0.14
N GLU A 192 19.84 6.17 -0.01
CA GLU A 192 20.71 6.26 1.16
C GLU A 192 19.87 6.57 2.41
N LYS A 193 20.09 5.83 3.50
CA LYS A 193 19.34 5.86 4.77
C LYS A 193 17.84 5.56 4.66
N VAL A 194 17.40 4.97 3.55
CA VAL A 194 16.02 4.46 3.44
C VAL A 194 15.93 3.12 4.17
N ALA A 195 14.86 2.94 4.94
CA ALA A 195 14.63 1.76 5.75
C ALA A 195 14.62 0.45 4.93
N ASN A 196 15.11 -0.63 5.52
CA ASN A 196 15.29 -1.92 4.82
C ASN A 196 13.98 -2.54 4.30
N HIS A 197 12.82 -2.17 4.86
CA HIS A 197 11.52 -2.66 4.38
C HIS A 197 11.17 -2.11 2.98
N THR A 198 11.73 -0.97 2.58
CA THR A 198 11.45 -0.34 1.28
C THR A 198 12.03 -1.17 0.15
N LEU A 199 11.22 -1.48 -0.86
CA LEU A 199 11.71 -2.15 -2.08
C LEU A 199 12.43 -1.16 -2.98
N VAL A 200 13.62 -1.51 -3.47
CA VAL A 200 14.36 -0.65 -4.41
C VAL A 200 14.50 -1.39 -5.73
N TYR A 201 13.83 -0.88 -6.77
CA TYR A 201 13.92 -1.43 -8.12
C TYR A 201 14.99 -0.68 -8.91
N LEU A 202 16.06 -1.37 -9.25
CA LEU A 202 17.21 -0.82 -9.97
C LEU A 202 17.07 -1.05 -11.48
N SER A 203 17.61 -0.12 -12.28
CA SER A 203 17.76 -0.35 -13.72
C SER A 203 18.98 -1.20 -14.05
N ASP A 204 19.01 -1.70 -15.28
CA ASP A 204 20.10 -2.54 -15.79
C ASP A 204 21.46 -1.85 -15.77
N GLY A 205 21.49 -0.53 -15.99
CA GLY A 205 22.72 0.27 -15.99
C GLY A 205 23.42 0.37 -14.63
N MET A 206 22.73 0.00 -13.54
CA MET A 206 23.23 0.13 -12.16
C MET A 206 23.89 -1.15 -11.62
N GLY A 207 23.62 -2.31 -12.24
CA GLY A 207 23.81 -3.63 -11.62
C GLY A 207 25.24 -4.00 -11.21
N SER A 208 26.27 -3.49 -11.90
CA SER A 208 27.69 -3.76 -11.58
C SER A 208 28.19 -2.97 -10.36
N LEU A 209 27.43 -1.98 -9.91
CA LEU A 209 27.80 -1.06 -8.85
C LEU A 209 26.94 -1.27 -7.58
N CYS A 210 26.04 -2.25 -7.53
CA CYS A 210 25.10 -2.45 -6.41
C CYS A 210 25.56 -3.54 -5.45
N ASP A 211 25.39 -3.33 -4.14
CA ASP A 211 25.47 -4.43 -3.17
C ASP A 211 24.13 -5.17 -3.13
N LEU A 212 24.02 -6.22 -3.94
CA LEU A 212 22.81 -7.04 -4.02
C LEU A 212 22.56 -7.89 -2.77
N ASN A 213 23.43 -7.86 -1.74
CA ASN A 213 23.17 -8.54 -0.47
C ASN A 213 22.28 -7.72 0.47
N GLU A 214 22.04 -6.44 0.17
CA GLU A 214 21.08 -5.64 0.91
C GLU A 214 19.66 -6.20 0.78
N GLU A 215 18.91 -6.10 1.87
CA GLU A 215 17.51 -6.51 1.91
C GLU A 215 16.67 -5.67 0.93
N ASN A 216 15.79 -6.35 0.19
CA ASN A 216 14.78 -5.74 -0.66
C ASN A 216 15.34 -4.89 -1.81
N ILE A 217 16.50 -5.26 -2.34
CA ILE A 217 17.06 -4.71 -3.59
C ILE A 217 16.70 -5.63 -4.76
N ILE A 218 15.97 -5.10 -5.74
CA ILE A 218 15.53 -5.80 -6.94
C ILE A 218 16.33 -5.29 -8.15
N HIS A 219 17.00 -6.19 -8.85
CA HIS A 219 17.72 -5.90 -10.09
C HIS A 219 17.48 -7.02 -11.11
N LYS A 220 17.12 -6.67 -12.35
CA LYS A 220 16.78 -7.66 -13.41
C LYS A 220 15.77 -8.69 -12.94
N ASP A 221 14.72 -8.19 -12.28
CA ASP A 221 13.61 -8.98 -11.73
C ASP A 221 14.08 -10.10 -10.78
N LYS A 222 15.22 -9.89 -10.10
CA LYS A 222 15.75 -10.76 -9.05
C LYS A 222 16.01 -9.99 -7.77
N CYS A 223 15.71 -10.60 -6.63
CA CYS A 223 16.02 -10.11 -5.30
C CYS A 223 16.80 -11.18 -4.55
N LYS A 224 18.00 -10.86 -4.06
CA LYS A 224 18.79 -11.86 -3.34
C LYS A 224 18.21 -12.15 -1.96
N VAL A 225 17.86 -11.10 -1.23
CA VAL A 225 17.34 -11.17 0.14
C VAL A 225 16.03 -10.40 0.18
N PHE A 226 14.92 -11.09 -0.07
CA PHE A 226 13.60 -10.53 0.11
C PHE A 226 13.16 -10.74 1.56
N LYS A 227 12.93 -9.65 2.28
CA LYS A 227 12.50 -9.70 3.67
C LYS A 227 11.24 -8.87 3.86
N VAL A 228 10.18 -9.57 4.24
CA VAL A 228 8.93 -8.97 4.67
C VAL A 228 9.03 -8.65 6.16
N TYR A 229 8.78 -7.39 6.47
CA TYR A 229 8.65 -6.90 7.85
C TYR A 229 7.18 -6.74 8.19
N ASP A 230 6.67 -7.49 9.16
CA ASP A 230 5.25 -7.63 9.50
C ASP A 230 4.57 -6.30 9.86
N ALA A 231 5.36 -5.34 10.36
CA ALA A 231 4.88 -4.03 10.76
C ALA A 231 4.66 -3.05 9.58
N TYR A 232 5.17 -3.35 8.38
CA TYR A 232 5.21 -2.41 7.25
C TYR A 232 4.34 -2.87 6.08
N SER A 233 3.79 -1.90 5.36
CA SER A 233 2.97 -2.15 4.16
C SER A 233 3.86 -2.41 2.94
N TYR A 234 3.46 -3.34 2.09
CA TYR A 234 4.18 -3.66 0.86
C TYR A 234 3.27 -3.57 -0.34
N ARG A 235 3.78 -2.92 -1.38
CA ARG A 235 3.23 -2.91 -2.72
C ARG A 235 4.29 -3.39 -3.69
N ILE A 236 4.03 -4.49 -4.39
CA ILE A 236 4.91 -5.08 -5.40
C ILE A 236 4.45 -4.57 -6.79
N PRO A 237 5.01 -3.47 -7.34
CA PRO A 237 4.63 -2.98 -8.67
C PRO A 237 5.14 -3.88 -9.80
N TYR A 238 6.24 -4.60 -9.60
CA TYR A 238 6.87 -5.47 -10.60
C TYR A 238 7.20 -6.81 -9.97
N ALA A 239 6.83 -7.91 -10.62
CA ALA A 239 7.18 -9.25 -10.15
C ALA A 239 8.69 -9.48 -10.19
N PHE A 240 9.18 -10.33 -9.29
CA PHE A 240 10.58 -10.75 -9.26
C PHE A 240 10.73 -12.14 -8.63
N THR A 241 11.86 -12.80 -8.90
CA THR A 241 12.25 -14.03 -8.20
C THR A 241 13.12 -13.68 -6.99
N ALA A 242 12.75 -14.16 -5.81
CA ALA A 242 13.56 -14.04 -4.60
C ALA A 242 14.46 -15.27 -4.42
N GLU A 243 15.79 -15.08 -4.34
CA GLU A 243 16.72 -16.16 -4.00
C GLU A 243 16.46 -16.65 -2.57
N THR A 244 16.25 -15.73 -1.64
CA THR A 244 15.72 -16.00 -0.30
C THR A 244 14.53 -15.09 0.00
N ALA A 245 13.47 -15.64 0.59
CA ALA A 245 12.30 -14.89 1.04
C ALA A 245 11.96 -15.26 2.49
N GLN A 246 11.79 -14.27 3.35
CA GLN A 246 11.49 -14.50 4.77
C GLN A 246 10.56 -13.42 5.34
N CYS A 247 9.84 -13.76 6.42
CA CYS A 247 8.97 -12.86 7.16
C CYS A 247 9.37 -12.88 8.63
N ASP A 248 9.49 -11.71 9.26
CA ASP A 248 9.90 -11.56 10.67
C ASP A 248 8.75 -11.80 11.68
N ARG A 249 7.57 -12.18 11.21
CA ARG A 249 6.40 -12.42 12.06
C ARG A 249 6.59 -13.63 12.97
N VAL A 250 6.27 -13.44 14.25
CA VAL A 250 6.17 -14.50 15.26
C VAL A 250 4.70 -14.83 15.51
N PHE A 251 4.37 -16.12 15.50
CA PHE A 251 3.05 -16.64 15.87
C PHE A 251 3.12 -17.17 17.30
N SER A 252 2.35 -16.56 18.20
CA SER A 252 2.36 -16.87 19.64
C SER A 252 0.98 -17.19 20.23
N ASN A 253 -0.05 -17.35 19.39
CA ASN A 253 -1.40 -17.70 19.82
C ASN A 253 -1.48 -19.21 20.14
N THR A 254 -0.92 -19.61 21.29
CA THR A 254 -0.79 -21.03 21.69
C THR A 254 -1.96 -21.55 22.52
N SER A 255 -2.89 -20.69 22.94
CA SER A 255 -4.00 -21.06 23.82
C SER A 255 -5.18 -21.67 23.05
N GLY A 256 -5.59 -22.87 23.46
CA GLY A 256 -6.76 -23.56 22.91
C GLY A 256 -6.65 -23.80 21.40
N LYS A 257 -7.75 -23.63 20.67
CA LYS A 257 -7.80 -23.77 19.20
C LYS A 257 -7.58 -22.44 18.47
N SER A 258 -6.73 -21.57 19.00
CA SER A 258 -6.60 -20.21 18.48
C SER A 258 -5.87 -20.11 17.16
N VAL A 259 -6.50 -19.43 16.20
CA VAL A 259 -5.95 -19.20 14.86
C VAL A 259 -5.42 -17.77 14.70
N SER A 260 -4.51 -17.62 13.75
CA SER A 260 -4.03 -16.35 13.21
C SER A 260 -4.36 -16.26 11.72
N THR A 261 -4.43 -15.07 11.16
CA THR A 261 -4.54 -14.87 9.71
C THR A 261 -3.16 -14.77 9.08
N LEU A 262 -3.02 -15.23 7.83
CA LEU A 262 -1.77 -15.15 7.05
C LEU A 262 -2.06 -14.82 5.60
N PHE A 263 -1.39 -13.78 5.08
CA PHE A 263 -1.42 -13.40 3.69
C PHE A 263 -0.04 -12.89 3.28
N LEU A 264 0.76 -13.67 2.55
CA LEU A 264 2.12 -13.28 2.16
C LEU A 264 2.24 -12.99 0.66
N PRO A 265 3.12 -12.07 0.24
CA PRO A 265 3.34 -11.77 -1.17
C PRO A 265 4.16 -12.84 -1.90
N TYR A 266 4.52 -13.94 -1.23
CA TYR A 266 5.31 -15.04 -1.78
C TYR A 266 4.82 -16.38 -1.20
N PRO A 267 5.03 -17.51 -1.90
CA PRO A 267 4.64 -18.81 -1.41
C PRO A 267 5.49 -19.18 -0.18
N THR A 268 4.90 -19.84 0.81
CA THR A 268 5.61 -20.25 2.05
C THR A 268 5.23 -21.65 2.50
N ASP A 269 6.14 -22.33 3.19
CA ASP A 269 5.83 -23.57 3.92
C ASP A 269 5.52 -23.25 5.39
N LEU A 270 4.74 -24.10 6.04
CA LEU A 270 4.57 -24.03 7.48
C LEU A 270 5.56 -24.97 8.19
N PRO A 271 6.14 -24.55 9.33
CA PRO A 271 6.96 -25.45 10.14
C PRO A 271 6.11 -26.57 10.76
N ASN A 272 6.78 -27.64 11.19
CA ASN A 272 6.15 -28.65 12.04
C ASN A 272 5.56 -27.97 13.30
N GLY A 273 4.38 -28.43 13.74
CA GLY A 273 3.67 -27.78 14.85
C GLY A 273 2.72 -26.66 14.42
N MET A 274 2.54 -26.45 13.10
CA MET A 274 1.52 -25.55 12.56
C MET A 274 0.61 -26.24 11.54
N GLN A 275 -0.61 -25.72 11.42
CA GLN A 275 -1.64 -26.17 10.47
C GLN A 275 -2.27 -24.98 9.76
N ALA A 276 -2.40 -25.06 8.43
CA ALA A 276 -3.13 -24.08 7.62
C ALA A 276 -4.56 -24.52 7.33
N TYR A 277 -5.44 -23.55 7.17
CA TYR A 277 -6.81 -23.75 6.74
C TYR A 277 -7.17 -22.75 5.64
N GLU A 278 -7.90 -23.23 4.64
CA GLU A 278 -8.46 -22.41 3.57
C GLU A 278 -9.98 -22.36 3.66
N LEU A 279 -10.58 -21.28 3.16
CA LEU A 279 -12.04 -21.17 3.04
C LEU A 279 -12.52 -22.08 1.90
N VAL A 280 -13.49 -22.96 2.16
CA VAL A 280 -13.96 -23.96 1.17
C VAL A 280 -15.44 -23.84 0.85
N LYS A 281 -16.30 -23.74 1.87
CA LYS A 281 -17.76 -23.68 1.70
C LYS A 281 -18.27 -22.36 2.27
N LYS A 282 -19.09 -21.69 1.47
CA LYS A 282 -19.34 -20.27 1.65
C LYS A 282 -20.53 -20.05 2.59
N ASP A 283 -21.55 -20.90 2.65
CA ASP A 283 -22.65 -20.64 3.62
C ASP A 283 -23.02 -21.83 4.52
N LEU A 284 -23.02 -21.57 5.84
CA LEU A 284 -23.63 -22.39 6.90
C LEU A 284 -24.48 -21.51 7.83
N SER A 285 -24.94 -20.35 7.35
CA SER A 285 -25.70 -19.37 8.12
C SER A 285 -26.99 -19.92 8.71
N ILE A 286 -27.31 -19.44 9.92
CA ILE A 286 -28.59 -19.66 10.58
C ILE A 286 -29.18 -18.27 10.91
N GLY A 287 -30.31 -17.94 10.30
CA GLY A 287 -30.96 -16.63 10.47
C GLY A 287 -30.10 -15.47 9.97
N THR A 288 -29.77 -14.53 10.86
CA THR A 288 -28.94 -13.34 10.53
C THR A 288 -27.45 -13.50 10.86
N SER A 289 -27.05 -14.65 11.41
CA SER A 289 -25.65 -14.95 11.74
C SER A 289 -24.92 -15.52 10.53
N LYS A 290 -23.66 -15.14 10.34
CA LYS A 290 -22.83 -15.66 9.26
C LYS A 290 -21.85 -16.71 9.76
N ALA A 291 -21.68 -17.79 9.01
CA ALA A 291 -20.77 -18.87 9.37
C ALA A 291 -19.84 -19.18 8.19
N PHE A 292 -18.54 -19.20 8.45
CA PHE A 292 -17.51 -19.44 7.46
C PHE A 292 -16.88 -20.82 7.67
N TYR A 293 -16.83 -21.62 6.61
CA TYR A 293 -16.27 -22.97 6.69
C TYR A 293 -14.83 -23.02 6.17
N PHE A 294 -13.92 -23.37 7.08
CA PHE A 294 -12.51 -23.51 6.80
C PHE A 294 -12.09 -24.99 6.86
N ARG A 295 -11.42 -25.46 5.81
CA ARG A 295 -10.89 -26.83 5.74
C ARG A 295 -9.39 -26.82 6.01
N ALA A 296 -8.92 -27.76 6.81
CA ALA A 296 -7.48 -27.97 6.99
C ALA A 296 -6.83 -28.39 5.65
N LEU A 297 -5.70 -27.77 5.33
CA LEU A 297 -4.87 -28.22 4.22
C LEU A 297 -4.08 -29.48 4.63
N PRO A 298 -3.76 -30.39 3.70
CA PRO A 298 -2.86 -31.51 4.01
C PRO A 298 -1.54 -31.02 4.62
N THR A 299 -1.02 -31.73 5.62
CA THR A 299 0.28 -31.40 6.22
C THR A 299 1.37 -31.34 5.15
N GLY A 300 2.21 -30.30 5.19
CA GLY A 300 3.25 -30.06 4.19
C GLY A 300 2.76 -29.39 2.90
N THR A 301 1.49 -28.98 2.82
CA THR A 301 1.01 -28.16 1.70
C THR A 301 1.71 -26.81 1.67
N ARG A 302 2.36 -26.52 0.54
CA ARG A 302 2.92 -25.19 0.22
C ARG A 302 1.78 -24.17 0.12
N LEU A 303 1.86 -23.10 0.90
CA LEU A 303 0.92 -21.98 0.82
C LEU A 303 1.27 -21.09 -0.37
N GLU A 304 0.25 -20.62 -1.08
CA GLU A 304 0.39 -19.81 -2.29
C GLU A 304 0.60 -18.33 -1.94
N ALA A 305 1.32 -17.61 -2.82
CA ALA A 305 1.45 -16.16 -2.72
C ALA A 305 0.08 -15.47 -2.90
N ASN A 306 -0.13 -14.38 -2.18
CA ASN A 306 -1.34 -13.55 -2.25
C ASN A 306 -2.64 -14.35 -2.09
N LYS A 307 -2.64 -15.41 -1.29
CA LYS A 307 -3.85 -16.18 -0.95
C LYS A 307 -4.12 -16.09 0.55
N PRO A 308 -5.36 -15.80 0.98
CA PRO A 308 -5.68 -15.65 2.39
C PRO A 308 -5.85 -17.01 3.07
N TYR A 309 -5.20 -17.18 4.22
CA TYR A 309 -5.25 -18.39 5.03
C TYR A 309 -5.51 -18.08 6.51
N LEU A 310 -6.08 -19.06 7.21
CA LEU A 310 -5.95 -19.15 8.66
C LEU A 310 -4.82 -20.13 8.99
N VAL A 311 -4.04 -19.83 10.02
CA VAL A 311 -2.98 -20.70 10.52
C VAL A 311 -3.11 -20.91 12.01
N ARG A 312 -2.77 -22.10 12.48
CA ARG A 312 -2.90 -22.51 13.88
C ARG A 312 -1.63 -23.15 14.39
N ILE A 313 -1.26 -22.87 15.62
CA ILE A 313 -0.25 -23.60 16.36
C ILE A 313 -0.90 -24.86 16.93
N THR A 314 -0.28 -26.03 16.74
CA THR A 314 -0.81 -27.34 17.16
C THR A 314 0.00 -28.00 18.26
N ASP A 315 1.23 -27.55 18.52
CA ASP A 315 2.14 -28.10 19.52
C ASP A 315 2.28 -27.25 20.79
N GLY A 316 1.54 -26.13 20.87
CA GLY A 316 1.57 -25.21 22.00
C GLY A 316 2.81 -24.31 22.09
N THR A 317 3.71 -24.32 21.10
CA THR A 317 4.94 -23.53 21.09
C THR A 317 4.86 -22.38 20.09
N ALA A 318 5.52 -21.26 20.35
CA ALA A 318 5.58 -20.15 19.39
C ALA A 318 6.42 -20.52 18.16
N HIS A 319 6.03 -20.05 16.98
CA HIS A 319 6.68 -20.38 15.71
C HIS A 319 6.97 -19.14 14.86
N THR A 320 8.00 -19.23 14.02
CA THR A 320 8.27 -18.30 12.91
C THR A 320 8.16 -19.06 11.59
N LEU A 321 8.01 -18.33 10.48
CA LEU A 321 7.98 -18.94 9.16
C LEU A 321 9.41 -19.28 8.68
N PRO A 322 9.58 -20.35 7.89
CA PRO A 322 10.87 -20.70 7.32
C PRO A 322 11.35 -19.68 6.29
N VAL A 323 12.65 -19.69 6.03
CA VAL A 323 13.24 -18.97 4.88
C VAL A 323 12.97 -19.81 3.63
N MET A 324 12.25 -19.22 2.68
CA MET A 324 11.99 -19.84 1.39
C MET A 324 13.13 -19.55 0.42
N THR A 325 13.40 -20.48 -0.50
CA THR A 325 14.45 -20.32 -1.51
C THR A 325 13.86 -20.35 -2.92
N ASN A 326 14.39 -19.50 -3.80
CA ASN A 326 14.03 -19.41 -5.22
C ASN A 326 12.51 -19.37 -5.45
N VAL A 327 11.83 -18.39 -4.85
CA VAL A 327 10.38 -18.23 -4.95
C VAL A 327 9.98 -17.03 -5.79
N GLU A 328 8.90 -17.18 -6.55
CA GLU A 328 8.29 -16.08 -7.29
C GLU A 328 7.52 -15.15 -6.35
N VAL A 329 7.76 -13.84 -6.50
CA VAL A 329 7.02 -12.77 -5.83
C VAL A 329 6.19 -12.06 -6.90
N PRO A 330 4.89 -12.40 -7.05
CA PRO A 330 4.04 -11.78 -8.05
C PRO A 330 3.75 -10.30 -7.74
N VAL A 331 3.31 -9.57 -8.77
CA VAL A 331 2.75 -8.23 -8.63
C VAL A 331 1.61 -8.26 -7.59
N SER A 332 1.54 -7.26 -6.73
CA SER A 332 0.48 -7.14 -5.73
C SER A 332 -0.89 -7.12 -6.43
N PRO A 333 -1.92 -7.78 -5.86
CA PRO A 333 -3.27 -7.77 -6.43
C PRO A 333 -3.80 -6.34 -6.65
N ALA A 334 -4.71 -6.19 -7.63
CA ALA A 334 -5.38 -4.92 -7.87
C ALA A 334 -6.14 -4.45 -6.62
N GLY A 335 -5.93 -3.20 -6.20
CA GLY A 335 -6.51 -2.67 -4.95
C GLY A 335 -5.87 -3.22 -3.67
N TYR A 336 -4.77 -3.98 -3.79
CA TYR A 336 -3.94 -4.53 -2.69
C TYR A 336 -4.62 -5.57 -1.83
N THR A 337 -5.79 -6.02 -2.25
CA THR A 337 -6.59 -7.03 -1.58
C THR A 337 -6.99 -8.12 -2.54
N THR A 338 -6.92 -9.38 -2.10
CA THR A 338 -7.67 -10.44 -2.77
C THR A 338 -9.04 -10.60 -2.13
N GLU A 339 -10.00 -11.10 -2.90
CA GLU A 339 -11.33 -11.42 -2.40
C GLU A 339 -11.69 -12.86 -2.77
N THR A 340 -12.02 -13.66 -1.76
CA THR A 340 -12.70 -14.95 -1.94
C THR A 340 -14.10 -14.81 -1.37
N LEU A 341 -15.13 -15.12 -2.16
CA LEU A 341 -16.52 -15.11 -1.67
C LEU A 341 -16.63 -16.03 -0.47
N ALA A 342 -17.17 -15.49 0.62
CA ALA A 342 -17.27 -16.12 1.91
C ALA A 342 -18.69 -16.50 2.29
N THR A 343 -19.71 -16.10 1.53
CA THR A 343 -21.11 -16.54 1.66
C THR A 343 -21.74 -16.82 0.29
N ASP A 344 -22.74 -17.72 0.26
CA ASP A 344 -23.45 -18.12 -0.98
C ASP A 344 -24.36 -16.99 -1.48
N ASP A 345 -24.82 -16.12 -0.58
CA ASP A 345 -25.53 -14.87 -0.95
C ASP A 345 -24.65 -13.86 -1.71
N GLY A 346 -23.35 -14.14 -1.85
CA GLY A 346 -22.38 -13.32 -2.56
C GLY A 346 -22.01 -12.02 -1.84
N ASP A 347 -22.54 -11.78 -0.64
CA ASP A 347 -22.35 -10.53 0.06
C ASP A 347 -21.04 -10.48 0.84
N TRP A 348 -20.64 -11.56 1.50
CA TRP A 348 -19.44 -11.54 2.34
C TRP A 348 -18.22 -12.06 1.58
N ALA A 349 -17.06 -11.46 1.86
CA ALA A 349 -15.78 -11.88 1.31
C ALA A 349 -14.73 -12.08 2.40
N PHE A 350 -13.91 -13.12 2.25
CA PHE A 350 -12.69 -13.36 3.00
C PHE A 350 -11.52 -12.89 2.17
N CYS A 351 -10.77 -11.95 2.73
CA CYS A 351 -9.80 -11.16 2.00
C CYS A 351 -8.46 -11.21 2.70
N GLY A 352 -7.39 -10.88 1.98
CA GLY A 352 -6.07 -10.64 2.55
C GLY A 352 -5.43 -9.43 1.90
N THR A 353 -4.51 -8.79 2.62
CA THR A 353 -3.84 -7.55 2.19
C THR A 353 -2.35 -7.59 2.51
N THR A 354 -1.51 -7.05 1.64
CA THR A 354 -0.08 -6.76 1.93
C THR A 354 0.11 -5.37 2.55
N GLU A 355 -0.95 -4.58 2.65
CA GLU A 355 -0.92 -3.20 3.11
C GLU A 355 -1.83 -2.98 4.32
N ARG A 356 -1.49 -1.98 5.12
CA ARG A 356 -2.34 -1.51 6.21
C ARG A 356 -3.57 -0.85 5.60
N ILE A 357 -4.75 -1.27 6.07
CA ILE A 357 -6.01 -0.56 5.79
C ILE A 357 -6.35 0.23 7.05
N ASP A 358 -6.31 1.56 6.95
CA ASP A 358 -6.62 2.43 8.09
C ASP A 358 -8.06 2.27 8.58
N SER A 359 -8.33 2.75 9.79
CA SER A 359 -9.62 2.61 10.45
C SER A 359 -10.77 3.21 9.65
N ALA A 360 -10.55 4.32 8.93
CA ALA A 360 -11.58 4.97 8.14
C ALA A 360 -11.93 4.16 6.88
N ALA A 361 -10.91 3.71 6.13
CA ALA A 361 -11.07 2.86 4.96
C ALA A 361 -11.67 1.48 5.33
N ALA A 362 -11.22 0.89 6.43
CA ALA A 362 -11.74 -0.39 6.92
C ALA A 362 -13.20 -0.26 7.40
N THR A 363 -13.55 0.82 8.11
CA THR A 363 -14.93 1.09 8.55
C THR A 363 -15.85 1.38 7.36
N ALA A 364 -15.37 2.08 6.33
CA ALA A 364 -16.13 2.32 5.09
C ALA A 364 -16.49 0.99 4.38
N LYS A 365 -15.60 -0.01 4.46
CA LYS A 365 -15.86 -1.39 4.01
C LYS A 365 -16.67 -2.22 5.00
N LYS A 366 -16.93 -1.72 6.22
CA LYS A 366 -17.48 -2.48 7.35
C LYS A 366 -16.69 -3.77 7.59
N ALA A 367 -15.37 -3.64 7.56
CA ALA A 367 -14.46 -4.77 7.68
C ALA A 367 -14.32 -5.26 9.12
N TYR A 368 -13.99 -6.54 9.25
CA TYR A 368 -13.74 -7.22 10.51
C TYR A 368 -12.37 -7.86 10.50
N TYR A 369 -11.61 -7.67 11.58
CA TYR A 369 -10.35 -8.37 11.80
C TYR A 369 -10.55 -9.53 12.77
N LEU A 370 -9.65 -10.53 12.68
CA LEU A 370 -9.67 -11.69 13.56
C LEU A 370 -8.80 -11.42 14.79
N SER A 371 -9.37 -11.62 15.98
CA SER A 371 -8.62 -11.65 17.25
C SER A 371 -9.28 -12.63 18.21
N GLY A 372 -8.49 -13.45 18.92
CA GLY A 372 -9.03 -14.40 19.91
C GLY A 372 -10.13 -15.32 19.36
N ASN A 373 -10.02 -15.76 18.09
CA ASN A 373 -11.02 -16.54 17.36
C ASN A 373 -12.38 -15.86 17.17
N LYS A 374 -12.43 -14.54 17.27
CA LYS A 374 -13.63 -13.75 17.03
C LYS A 374 -13.33 -12.69 15.99
N TRP A 375 -14.31 -12.46 15.13
CA TRP A 375 -14.28 -11.39 14.15
C TRP A 375 -14.81 -10.11 14.80
N TYR A 376 -13.96 -9.11 14.93
CA TYR A 376 -14.29 -7.82 15.53
C TYR A 376 -14.47 -6.76 14.44
N PRO A 377 -15.57 -5.97 14.46
CA PRO A 377 -15.73 -4.87 13.52
C PRO A 377 -14.65 -3.83 13.78
N VAL A 378 -14.05 -3.33 12.71
CA VAL A 378 -13.16 -2.17 12.82
C VAL A 378 -13.98 -0.93 13.13
N GLN A 379 -13.52 -0.13 14.10
CA GLN A 379 -14.17 1.09 14.53
C GLN A 379 -13.31 2.31 14.18
N ASN A 380 -13.93 3.29 13.52
CA ASN A 380 -13.24 4.54 13.20
C ASN A 380 -12.97 5.37 14.47
N GLY A 381 -11.76 5.92 14.59
CA GLY A 381 -11.35 6.74 15.73
C GLY A 381 -10.87 5.98 16.96
N ILE A 382 -10.87 4.63 16.94
CA ILE A 382 -10.28 3.82 18.01
C ILE A 382 -8.80 3.56 17.70
N ALA A 383 -7.95 3.89 18.68
CA ALA A 383 -6.52 3.69 18.55
C ALA A 383 -6.19 2.21 18.33
N ASN A 384 -5.33 1.94 17.35
CA ASN A 384 -4.91 0.60 16.94
C ASN A 384 -6.02 -0.32 16.39
N ASP A 385 -7.17 0.25 16.00
CA ASP A 385 -8.25 -0.52 15.37
C ASP A 385 -8.16 -0.38 13.84
N TYR A 386 -7.38 -1.23 13.20
CA TYR A 386 -7.11 -1.23 11.76
C TYR A 386 -6.81 -2.65 11.27
N ILE A 387 -6.77 -2.85 9.96
CA ILE A 387 -6.29 -4.12 9.40
C ILE A 387 -4.80 -3.98 9.12
N ALA A 388 -3.98 -4.73 9.85
CA ALA A 388 -2.53 -4.70 9.68
C ALA A 388 -2.10 -5.37 8.34
N PRO A 389 -0.90 -5.05 7.82
CA PRO A 389 -0.32 -5.76 6.69
C PRO A 389 -0.26 -7.28 6.92
N PHE A 390 -0.32 -8.04 5.83
CA PHE A 390 -0.23 -9.50 5.82
C PHE A 390 -1.32 -10.22 6.65
N ARG A 391 -2.41 -9.49 6.95
CA ARG A 391 -3.59 -10.03 7.64
C ARG A 391 -4.70 -10.35 6.65
N CYS A 392 -5.54 -11.28 7.08
CA CYS A 392 -6.83 -11.50 6.46
C CYS A 392 -7.94 -10.80 7.24
N PHE A 393 -9.01 -10.43 6.54
CA PHE A 393 -10.19 -9.77 7.09
C PHE A 393 -11.45 -10.25 6.35
N VAL A 394 -12.62 -10.02 6.94
CA VAL A 394 -13.90 -10.22 6.26
C VAL A 394 -14.67 -8.91 6.14
N TYR A 395 -15.45 -8.74 5.08
CA TYR A 395 -16.31 -7.56 4.93
C TYR A 395 -17.54 -7.88 4.05
N SER A 396 -18.55 -7.02 4.11
CA SER A 396 -19.76 -7.10 3.28
C SER A 396 -19.62 -6.22 2.04
N LYS A 397 -19.86 -6.80 0.86
CA LYS A 397 -19.80 -6.14 -0.45
C LYS A 397 -20.94 -5.16 -0.66
N SER A 398 -22.14 -5.49 -0.19
CA SER A 398 -23.30 -4.59 -0.22
C SER A 398 -23.24 -3.51 0.87
N GLY A 399 -22.29 -3.62 1.80
CA GLY A 399 -22.20 -2.72 2.94
C GLY A 399 -23.44 -2.84 3.83
N THR A 400 -24.03 -4.02 3.97
CA THR A 400 -25.15 -4.24 4.89
C THR A 400 -24.71 -4.08 6.35
N ALA A 401 -25.67 -3.95 7.26
CA ALA A 401 -25.36 -3.88 8.69
C ALA A 401 -24.57 -5.12 9.15
N PRO A 402 -23.70 -4.99 10.18
CA PRO A 402 -23.02 -6.12 10.81
C PRO A 402 -23.90 -7.36 10.94
N ALA A 403 -23.43 -8.51 10.48
CA ALA A 403 -24.04 -9.76 10.92
C ALA A 403 -23.99 -9.82 12.46
N LYS A 404 -25.07 -10.27 13.11
CA LYS A 404 -25.16 -10.26 14.58
C LYS A 404 -24.15 -11.20 15.26
N GLY A 405 -23.52 -12.08 14.49
CA GLY A 405 -22.41 -12.93 14.92
C GLY A 405 -21.74 -13.60 13.73
N PHE A 406 -20.44 -13.86 13.87
CA PHE A 406 -19.65 -14.67 12.95
C PHE A 406 -19.12 -15.91 13.66
N THR A 407 -19.33 -17.06 13.05
CA THR A 407 -18.77 -18.33 13.54
C THR A 407 -17.78 -18.89 12.53
N MET A 408 -16.63 -19.38 13.01
CA MET A 408 -15.72 -20.17 12.21
C MET A 408 -15.99 -21.66 12.46
N VAL A 409 -16.15 -22.42 11.38
CA VAL A 409 -16.33 -23.87 11.43
C VAL A 409 -15.12 -24.51 10.78
N PHE A 410 -14.39 -25.34 11.53
CA PHE A 410 -13.26 -26.10 11.02
C PHE A 410 -13.70 -27.53 10.64
N ASP A 411 -13.21 -28.06 9.53
CA ASP A 411 -13.33 -29.50 9.27
C ASP A 411 -12.61 -30.31 10.36
N ASN A 412 -13.18 -31.46 10.73
CA ASN A 412 -12.80 -32.23 11.91
C ASN A 412 -11.30 -32.54 11.97
N GLU A 413 -10.70 -32.35 13.14
CA GLU A 413 -9.36 -32.83 13.49
C GLU A 413 -9.35 -34.29 13.98
N SER A 414 -10.43 -35.04 13.73
CA SER A 414 -10.52 -36.45 14.07
C SER A 414 -11.43 -37.18 13.08
N GLY A 415 -10.92 -38.27 12.51
CA GLY A 415 -11.54 -39.06 11.44
C GLY A 415 -12.77 -39.85 11.84
N THR A 416 -13.92 -39.18 12.01
CA THR A 416 -15.22 -39.86 12.04
C THR A 416 -16.13 -39.27 10.98
N THR A 417 -16.21 -39.99 9.85
CA THR A 417 -17.02 -39.70 8.65
C THR A 417 -18.54 -39.78 8.88
N ASP A 418 -19.02 -40.28 10.03
CA ASP A 418 -20.39 -40.78 10.13
C ASP A 418 -21.48 -39.74 10.45
N ILE A 419 -21.16 -38.64 11.14
CA ILE A 419 -22.21 -37.68 11.56
C ILE A 419 -22.58 -36.72 10.43
N ARG A 420 -21.59 -36.19 9.70
CA ARG A 420 -21.84 -35.20 8.63
C ARG A 420 -22.44 -35.82 7.37
N GLN A 421 -22.13 -37.09 7.08
CA GLN A 421 -22.78 -37.81 6.00
C GLN A 421 -24.27 -37.99 6.31
N LEU A 422 -24.60 -38.37 7.56
CA LEU A 422 -25.98 -38.52 8.00
C LEU A 422 -26.76 -37.19 7.93
N GLU A 423 -26.16 -36.06 8.33
CA GLU A 423 -26.77 -34.73 8.22
C GLU A 423 -27.02 -34.33 6.75
N ASN A 424 -26.02 -34.47 5.88
CA ASN A 424 -26.15 -34.14 4.45
C ASN A 424 -27.19 -35.02 3.73
N ASP A 425 -27.22 -36.32 4.05
CA ASP A 425 -28.20 -37.25 3.48
C ASP A 425 -29.61 -36.91 3.97
N THR A 426 -29.76 -36.49 5.24
CA THR A 426 -31.06 -36.05 5.79
C THR A 426 -31.52 -34.77 5.11
N GLU A 427 -30.65 -33.78 4.90
CA GLU A 427 -30.98 -32.56 4.17
C GLU A 427 -31.37 -32.83 2.70
N THR A 428 -30.68 -33.76 2.05
CA THR A 428 -30.97 -34.16 0.67
C THR A 428 -32.35 -34.82 0.59
N ASP A 429 -32.64 -35.74 1.52
CA ASP A 429 -33.95 -36.40 1.62
C ASP A 429 -35.07 -35.37 1.83
N LEU A 430 -34.86 -34.37 2.70
CA LEU A 430 -35.83 -33.30 2.98
C LEU A 430 -36.13 -32.40 1.78
N LYS A 431 -35.15 -32.15 0.92
CA LYS A 431 -35.30 -31.29 -0.28
C LYS A 431 -35.84 -32.05 -1.49
N SER A 432 -35.81 -33.38 -1.46
CA SER A 432 -36.21 -34.22 -2.59
C SER A 432 -37.73 -34.31 -2.79
N ASN A 433 -38.54 -34.10 -1.74
CA ASN A 433 -39.97 -34.41 -1.68
C ASN A 433 -40.32 -35.89 -2.02
N MET A 434 -39.33 -36.78 -2.08
CA MET A 434 -39.50 -38.19 -2.46
C MET A 434 -39.83 -39.09 -1.28
N HIS A 435 -39.48 -38.66 -0.06
CA HIS A 435 -39.60 -39.48 1.15
C HIS A 435 -40.73 -38.99 2.05
N ARG A 436 -41.48 -39.95 2.60
CA ARG A 436 -42.55 -39.70 3.55
C ARG A 436 -42.00 -39.23 4.89
N ILE A 437 -42.64 -38.22 5.44
CA ILE A 437 -42.33 -37.63 6.74
C ILE A 437 -43.37 -38.07 7.75
N TYR A 438 -42.90 -38.42 8.94
CA TYR A 438 -43.70 -38.89 10.05
C TYR A 438 -43.40 -38.07 11.31
N THR A 439 -44.37 -37.93 12.21
CA THR A 439 -44.14 -37.47 13.58
C THR A 439 -43.44 -38.54 14.41
N LEU A 440 -42.94 -38.18 15.60
CA LEU A 440 -42.28 -39.13 16.51
C LEU A 440 -43.18 -40.32 16.95
N ASP A 441 -44.48 -40.11 17.03
CA ASP A 441 -45.48 -41.16 17.32
C ASP A 441 -45.87 -41.98 16.07
N GLY A 442 -45.24 -41.72 14.92
CA GLY A 442 -45.38 -42.53 13.72
C GLY A 442 -46.54 -42.14 12.81
N ARG A 443 -47.19 -40.98 13.04
CA ARG A 443 -48.26 -40.48 12.17
C ARG A 443 -47.66 -39.85 10.92
N TYR A 444 -48.19 -40.21 9.75
CA TYR A 444 -47.79 -39.62 8.47
C TYR A 444 -48.26 -38.16 8.37
N VAL A 445 -47.35 -37.26 7.96
CA VAL A 445 -47.59 -35.81 7.88
C VAL A 445 -47.28 -35.17 6.53
N GLY A 446 -46.93 -35.98 5.52
CA GLY A 446 -46.69 -35.51 4.15
C GLY A 446 -45.28 -35.79 3.65
N THR A 447 -44.89 -35.17 2.54
CA THR A 447 -43.54 -35.24 1.96
C THR A 447 -42.87 -33.88 1.82
N ASP A 448 -43.62 -32.78 1.95
CA ASP A 448 -43.11 -31.41 1.84
C ASP A 448 -42.64 -30.91 3.20
N TYR A 449 -41.33 -30.69 3.33
CA TYR A 449 -40.73 -30.12 4.53
C TYR A 449 -41.35 -28.77 4.90
N ASN A 450 -41.68 -27.91 3.93
CA ASN A 450 -42.14 -26.54 4.20
C ASN A 450 -43.54 -26.51 4.82
N ALA A 451 -44.37 -27.51 4.55
CA ALA A 451 -45.73 -27.63 5.06
C ALA A 451 -45.81 -28.05 6.55
N LEU A 452 -44.70 -28.51 7.14
CA LEU A 452 -44.68 -28.99 8.52
C LEU A 452 -44.75 -27.84 9.56
N PRO A 453 -45.40 -28.02 10.70
CA PRO A 453 -45.26 -27.12 11.85
C PRO A 453 -43.80 -27.02 12.33
N GLY A 454 -43.34 -25.81 12.68
CA GLY A 454 -42.06 -25.60 13.35
C GLY A 454 -42.15 -25.88 14.85
N GLY A 455 -41.02 -26.20 15.48
CA GLY A 455 -40.93 -26.51 16.91
C GLY A 455 -41.10 -27.99 17.27
N GLU A 456 -41.10 -28.90 16.29
CA GLU A 456 -41.39 -30.31 16.46
C GLU A 456 -40.31 -31.23 15.85
N MET A 457 -40.25 -32.47 16.35
CA MET A 457 -39.38 -33.53 15.85
C MET A 457 -40.13 -34.43 14.87
N TYR A 458 -39.50 -34.74 13.75
CA TYR A 458 -40.03 -35.57 12.68
C TYR A 458 -39.03 -36.66 12.27
N ILE A 459 -39.52 -37.63 11.49
CA ILE A 459 -38.75 -38.74 10.93
C ILE A 459 -38.94 -38.75 9.42
N ILE A 460 -37.84 -38.76 8.66
CA ILE A 460 -37.82 -38.94 7.21
C ILE A 460 -36.83 -40.04 6.86
N ASN A 461 -37.26 -41.03 6.07
CA ASN A 461 -36.39 -42.13 5.62
C ASN A 461 -35.65 -42.84 6.79
N GLY A 462 -36.32 -42.99 7.94
CA GLY A 462 -35.75 -43.59 9.16
C GLY A 462 -34.83 -42.69 9.99
N LYS A 463 -34.60 -41.44 9.56
CA LYS A 463 -33.71 -40.46 10.21
C LYS A 463 -34.55 -39.40 10.92
N LYS A 464 -34.16 -39.02 12.15
CA LYS A 464 -34.85 -37.99 12.94
C LYS A 464 -34.31 -36.60 12.59
N PHE A 465 -35.18 -35.61 12.46
CA PHE A 465 -34.80 -34.21 12.31
C PHE A 465 -35.74 -33.30 13.12
N TYR A 466 -35.21 -32.19 13.62
CA TYR A 466 -36.01 -31.15 14.27
C TYR A 466 -36.35 -30.08 13.24
N LYS A 467 -37.63 -29.69 13.13
CA LYS A 467 -37.99 -28.52 12.35
C LYS A 467 -37.98 -27.31 13.29
N PHE A 468 -37.06 -26.38 13.03
CA PHE A 468 -36.93 -25.14 13.79
C PHE A 468 -38.13 -24.22 13.63
#